data_AF-A0A1B9GAS2-F1
#
_entry.id   AF-A0A1B9GAS2-F1
#
_cell.length_a   1.000
_cell.length_b   1.000
_cell.length_c   1.000
_cell.angle_alpha   90.00
_cell.angle_beta   90.00
_cell.angle_gamma   90.00
#
_symmetry.space_group_name_H-M   'P 1'
#
loop_
_entity.id
_entity.type
_entity.pdbx_description
1 polymer ?
#
loop_
_entity_poly.entity_id
_entity_poly.type
_entity_poly.pdbx_seq_one_letter_code
_entity_poly.pdbx_strand_id
1 'polypeptide(L)'
;MTLSTVRSVSNSIPHSPTLLIVALGTSIRLIHIIFLYVLSRILPPFDSSHTLLSARNLPGLRWDAVHFVSIAEHGYTHEQQLAFQPLFMALLRITGECSAWVRGGGGEVDVGDIVWGGMGVSAVVWVGASIMLYKLTNHLYNPKFALLTTLLYLLPPSPVPSLPYTEPLYALTTFSGMYFLVVRRQYMLCGVLFACSTGMRATGIFNVLVLSGVGVLEGVTVKSMTAQGLIRRIITRSYRLIIPCLLPISPFLLFQWYAYHSFCVEKTEDRRPWCESRLPFAYGFVQKEYW
;
A
#
# COMPACT_ATOMS: atom_id res chain seq x y z
N MET A 1 -34.01 25.29 -44.40
CA MET A 1 -34.25 25.09 -42.96
C MET A 1 -32.94 24.66 -42.32
N THR A 2 -32.52 25.44 -41.34
CA THR A 2 -31.22 25.50 -40.67
C THR A 2 -30.85 24.19 -39.95
N LEU A 3 -29.78 23.52 -40.40
CA LEU A 3 -29.04 22.58 -39.57
C LEU A 3 -27.97 23.38 -38.81
N SER A 4 -28.32 23.70 -37.57
CA SER A 4 -27.47 24.39 -36.61
C SER A 4 -26.20 23.59 -36.35
N THR A 5 -25.09 24.29 -36.53
CA THR A 5 -23.76 23.98 -36.00
C THR A 5 -23.82 23.46 -34.57
N VAL A 6 -23.58 22.16 -34.40
CA VAL A 6 -23.13 21.60 -33.12
C VAL A 6 -21.75 22.19 -32.89
N ARG A 7 -21.67 23.24 -32.07
CA ARG A 7 -20.42 23.74 -31.51
C ARG A 7 -19.74 22.57 -30.82
N SER A 8 -18.67 22.06 -31.42
CA SER A 8 -17.73 21.20 -30.71
C SER A 8 -17.17 22.05 -29.57
N VAL A 9 -17.69 21.85 -28.36
CA VAL A 9 -17.01 22.29 -27.15
C VAL A 9 -15.66 21.58 -27.20
N SER A 10 -14.63 22.33 -27.58
CA SER A 10 -13.24 21.99 -27.39
C SER A 10 -13.08 21.75 -25.90
N ASN A 11 -13.32 20.50 -25.48
CA ASN A 11 -12.91 19.97 -24.20
C ASN A 11 -11.39 19.84 -24.26
N SER A 12 -10.71 20.99 -24.19
CA SER A 12 -9.27 21.03 -24.00
C SER A 12 -9.00 20.45 -22.61
N ILE A 13 -8.71 19.15 -22.59
CA ILE A 13 -8.00 18.54 -21.47
C ILE A 13 -6.79 19.44 -21.20
N PRO A 14 -6.53 19.84 -19.94
CA PRO A 14 -5.40 20.71 -19.62
C PRO A 14 -4.12 20.18 -20.29
N HIS A 15 -3.29 21.07 -20.82
CA HIS A 15 -2.09 20.73 -21.61
C HIS A 15 -1.11 19.77 -20.87
N SER A 16 -1.25 19.59 -19.56
CA SER A 16 -0.66 18.48 -18.81
C SER A 16 -1.62 17.95 -17.72
N PRO A 17 -2.40 16.87 -17.97
CA PRO A 17 -3.30 16.30 -16.97
C PRO A 17 -2.52 15.75 -15.76
N THR A 18 -1.28 15.30 -15.94
CA THR A 18 -0.42 14.86 -14.84
C THR A 18 -0.05 16.01 -13.90
N LEU A 19 0.26 17.20 -14.43
CA LEU A 19 0.56 18.36 -13.58
C LEU A 19 -0.67 18.78 -12.76
N LEU A 20 -1.86 18.74 -13.36
CA LEU A 20 -3.12 18.98 -12.64
C LEU A 20 -3.31 17.98 -11.50
N ILE A 21 -3.09 16.68 -11.75
CA ILE A 21 -3.22 15.63 -10.73
C ILE A 21 -2.24 15.87 -9.57
N VAL A 22 -0.99 16.25 -9.87
CA VAL A 22 0.01 16.58 -8.85
C VAL A 22 -0.44 17.79 -8.04
N ALA A 23 -0.76 18.91 -8.70
CA ALA A 23 -1.14 20.14 -8.03
C ALA A 23 -2.38 19.96 -7.15
N LEU A 24 -3.42 19.30 -7.68
CA LEU A 24 -4.65 19.03 -6.94
C LEU A 24 -4.41 18.04 -5.81
N GLY A 25 -3.72 16.92 -6.07
CA GLY A 25 -3.44 15.91 -5.06
C GLY A 25 -2.62 16.45 -3.89
N THR A 26 -1.56 17.21 -4.18
CA THR A 26 -0.76 17.86 -3.14
C THR A 26 -1.60 18.89 -2.37
N SER A 27 -2.40 19.71 -3.05
CA SER A 27 -3.26 20.70 -2.38
C SER A 27 -4.26 20.04 -1.44
N ILE A 28 -4.96 18.98 -1.87
CA ILE A 28 -5.91 18.25 -1.04
C ILE A 28 -5.21 17.63 0.18
N ARG A 29 -4.02 17.03 0.01
CA ARG A 29 -3.27 16.44 1.13
C ARG A 29 -2.81 17.49 2.14
N LEU A 30 -2.31 18.63 1.68
CA LEU A 30 -1.94 19.73 2.57
C LEU A 30 -3.16 20.24 3.36
N ILE A 31 -4.28 20.48 2.68
CA ILE A 31 -5.53 20.91 3.32
C ILE A 31 -5.99 19.89 4.35
N HIS A 32 -6.00 18.60 4.02
CA HIS A 32 -6.40 17.53 4.94
C HIS A 32 -5.49 17.46 6.18
N ILE A 33 -4.18 17.51 6.00
CA ILE A 33 -3.22 17.46 7.12
C ILE A 33 -3.38 18.69 8.03
N ILE A 34 -3.51 19.88 7.46
CA ILE A 34 -3.75 21.12 8.22
C ILE A 34 -5.08 21.02 8.98
N PHE A 35 -6.14 20.55 8.31
CA PHE A 35 -7.44 20.37 8.92
C PHE A 35 -7.40 19.39 10.09
N LEU A 36 -6.77 18.21 9.91
CA LEU A 36 -6.58 17.23 10.97
C LEU A 36 -5.74 17.79 12.13
N TYR A 37 -4.69 18.55 11.85
CA TYR A 37 -3.89 19.23 12.87
C TYR A 37 -4.75 20.20 13.69
N VAL A 38 -5.53 21.07 13.04
CA VAL A 38 -6.42 22.02 13.71
C VAL A 38 -7.46 21.28 14.55
N LEU A 39 -8.11 20.24 14.00
CA LEU A 39 -9.08 19.43 14.73
C LEU A 39 -8.47 18.76 15.96
N SER A 40 -7.24 18.25 15.89
CA SER A 40 -6.56 17.64 17.05
C SER A 40 -6.30 18.61 18.20
N ARG A 41 -6.35 19.92 17.95
CA ARG A 41 -6.21 20.97 18.98
C ARG A 41 -7.55 21.43 19.56
N ILE A 42 -8.61 21.39 18.77
CA ILE A 42 -9.92 21.92 19.15
C ILE A 42 -10.79 20.83 19.78
N LEU A 43 -10.77 19.63 19.21
CA LEU A 43 -11.65 18.54 19.62
C LEU A 43 -10.95 17.58 20.57
N PRO A 44 -11.65 17.10 21.61
CA PRO A 44 -11.14 16.00 22.41
C PRO A 44 -11.01 14.74 21.54
N PRO A 45 -10.07 13.86 21.87
CA PRO A 45 -9.90 12.60 21.17
C PRO A 45 -11.16 11.73 21.36
N PHE A 46 -11.60 11.05 20.29
CA PHE A 46 -12.73 10.12 20.35
C PHE A 46 -12.47 8.95 21.32
N ASP A 47 -11.22 8.47 21.37
CA ASP A 47 -10.75 7.39 22.23
C ASP A 47 -9.40 7.73 22.90
N SER A 48 -9.02 6.94 23.90
CA SER A 48 -7.74 7.07 24.62
C SER A 48 -6.60 6.25 24.02
N SER A 49 -6.79 5.57 22.88
CA SER A 49 -5.78 4.66 22.32
C SER A 49 -4.41 5.33 22.08
N HIS A 50 -4.41 6.60 21.68
CA HIS A 50 -3.20 7.39 21.47
C HIS A 50 -2.35 7.59 22.74
N THR A 51 -2.96 7.55 23.93
CA THR A 51 -2.24 7.76 25.20
C THR A 51 -1.34 6.59 25.57
N LEU A 52 -1.49 5.44 24.89
CA LEU A 52 -0.59 4.29 25.04
C LEU A 52 0.84 4.58 24.58
N LEU A 53 1.01 5.54 23.65
CA LEU A 53 2.31 5.88 23.07
C LEU A 53 2.70 7.34 23.31
N SER A 54 1.73 8.27 23.32
CA SER A 54 2.03 9.68 23.57
C SER A 54 0.94 10.36 24.36
N ALA A 55 1.33 11.13 25.39
CA ALA A 55 0.42 12.01 26.11
C ALA A 55 -0.08 13.18 25.22
N ARG A 56 0.57 13.45 24.09
CA ARG A 56 0.17 14.50 23.15
C ARG A 56 -0.89 13.97 22.18
N ASN A 57 -1.94 14.76 21.97
CA ASN A 57 -2.93 14.47 20.95
C ASN A 57 -2.36 14.72 19.55
N LEU A 58 -1.77 13.69 18.94
CA LEU A 58 -1.29 13.72 17.56
C LEU A 58 -2.43 13.34 16.59
N PRO A 59 -2.63 14.10 15.48
CA PRO A 59 -3.75 13.89 14.55
C PRO A 59 -3.69 12.54 13.82
N GLY A 60 -2.48 12.01 13.62
CA GLY A 60 -2.22 10.77 12.89
C GLY A 60 -2.25 9.49 13.73
N LEU A 61 -2.29 9.60 15.06
CA LEU A 61 -2.08 8.48 15.97
C LEU A 61 -3.41 7.89 16.44
N ARG A 62 -4.13 7.19 15.56
CA ARG A 62 -5.43 6.56 15.86
C ARG A 62 -5.59 5.20 15.20
N TRP A 63 -6.37 4.33 15.84
CA TRP A 63 -6.69 2.98 15.36
C TRP A 63 -5.40 2.20 15.00
N ASP A 64 -5.32 1.60 13.80
CA ASP A 64 -4.18 0.80 13.37
C ASP A 64 -2.84 1.55 13.41
N ALA A 65 -2.85 2.89 13.27
CA ALA A 65 -1.62 3.68 13.39
C ALA A 65 -0.96 3.55 14.76
N VAL A 66 -1.71 3.27 15.83
CA VAL A 66 -1.14 2.99 17.16
C VAL A 66 -0.28 1.73 17.10
N HIS A 67 -0.76 0.68 16.43
CA HIS A 67 0.04 -0.53 16.23
C HIS A 67 1.23 -0.27 15.31
N PHE A 68 1.05 0.47 14.21
CA PHE A 68 2.12 0.73 13.24
C PHE A 68 3.28 1.52 13.86
N VAL A 69 2.95 2.54 14.64
CA VAL A 69 3.93 3.38 15.34
C VAL A 69 4.59 2.61 16.48
N SER A 70 3.82 1.82 17.26
CA SER A 70 4.38 0.94 18.30
C SER A 70 5.40 -0.05 17.72
N ILE A 71 5.10 -0.67 16.57
CA ILE A 71 6.02 -1.59 15.88
C ILE A 71 7.24 -0.84 15.34
N ALA A 72 7.07 0.36 14.78
CA ALA A 72 8.19 1.17 14.30
C ALA A 72 9.13 1.59 15.45
N GLU A 73 8.60 1.81 16.64
CA GLU A 73 9.36 2.22 17.82
C GLU A 73 10.04 1.06 18.54
N HIS A 74 9.30 -0.01 18.81
CA HIS A 74 9.71 -1.11 19.69
C HIS A 74 9.92 -2.46 18.98
N GLY A 75 9.61 -2.54 17.69
CA GLY A 75 9.50 -3.82 16.98
C GLY A 75 8.23 -4.59 17.35
N TYR A 76 8.19 -5.86 16.95
CA TYR A 76 7.05 -6.75 17.22
C TYR A 76 7.13 -7.31 18.64
N THR A 77 6.47 -6.64 19.58
CA THR A 77 6.45 -7.03 21.00
C THR A 77 5.20 -7.81 21.39
N HIS A 78 4.08 -7.57 20.70
CA HIS A 78 2.80 -8.21 20.99
C HIS A 78 2.39 -9.16 19.87
N GLU A 79 1.77 -10.28 20.23
CA GLU A 79 1.30 -11.27 19.26
C GLU A 79 0.29 -10.69 18.26
N GLN A 80 -0.64 -9.82 18.70
CA GLN A 80 -1.62 -9.20 17.79
C GLN A 80 -0.99 -8.35 16.67
N GLN A 81 0.24 -7.87 16.86
CA GLN A 81 0.95 -7.06 15.87
C GLN A 81 1.39 -7.89 14.65
N LEU A 82 1.45 -9.22 14.76
CA LEU A 82 1.77 -10.13 13.66
C LEU A 82 0.71 -10.13 12.54
N ALA A 83 -0.41 -9.43 12.72
CA ALA A 83 -1.34 -9.11 11.64
C ALA A 83 -0.73 -8.14 10.60
N PHE A 84 0.27 -7.34 10.99
CA PHE A 84 0.80 -6.26 10.16
C PHE A 84 2.17 -6.60 9.58
N GLN A 85 2.32 -6.42 8.27
CA GLN A 85 3.55 -6.78 7.55
C GLN A 85 4.64 -5.71 7.73
N PRO A 86 5.93 -6.06 7.78
CA PRO A 86 6.97 -5.23 8.38
C PRO A 86 7.44 -4.05 7.53
N LEU A 87 7.19 -4.04 6.22
CA LEU A 87 7.86 -3.12 5.31
C LEU A 87 7.42 -1.67 5.53
N PHE A 88 6.14 -1.45 5.85
CA PHE A 88 5.64 -0.10 6.14
C PHE A 88 6.18 0.41 7.47
N MET A 89 6.25 -0.45 8.49
CA MET A 89 6.75 -0.09 9.82
C MET A 89 8.23 0.24 9.78
N ALA A 90 9.02 -0.51 9.00
CA ALA A 90 10.42 -0.16 8.75
C ALA A 90 10.55 1.22 8.07
N LEU A 91 9.68 1.54 7.10
CA LEU A 91 9.66 2.86 6.48
C LEU A 91 9.28 3.98 7.46
N LEU A 92 8.31 3.73 8.35
CA LEU A 92 7.94 4.67 9.41
C LEU A 92 9.11 4.93 10.37
N ARG A 93 9.89 3.89 10.71
CA ARG A 93 11.08 4.06 11.55
C ARG A 93 12.13 4.93 10.87
N ILE A 94 12.43 4.64 9.60
CA ILE A 94 13.40 5.42 8.81
C ILE A 94 12.96 6.88 8.69
N THR A 95 11.67 7.13 8.43
CA THR A 95 11.17 8.51 8.27
C THR A 95 11.13 9.24 9.59
N GLY A 96 10.83 8.56 10.70
CA GLY A 96 10.95 9.10 12.05
C GLY A 96 12.40 9.50 12.40
N GLU A 97 13.38 8.66 12.05
CA GLU A 97 14.81 8.99 12.22
C GLU A 97 15.22 10.21 11.40
N CYS A 98 14.78 10.30 10.14
CA CYS A 98 15.00 11.49 9.32
C CYS A 98 14.34 12.74 9.92
N SER A 99 13.11 12.62 10.42
CA SER A 99 12.39 13.73 11.06
C SER A 99 13.08 14.20 12.34
N ALA A 100 13.56 13.28 13.19
CA ALA A 100 14.32 13.58 14.40
C ALA A 100 15.65 14.29 14.09
N TRP A 101 16.34 13.86 13.02
CA TRP A 101 17.56 14.50 12.55
C TRP A 101 17.32 15.93 12.07
N VAL A 102 16.27 16.17 11.28
CA VAL A 102 15.88 17.52 10.80
C VAL A 102 15.49 18.43 11.96
N ARG A 103 14.87 17.89 13.02
CA ARG A 103 14.54 18.63 14.26
C ARG A 103 15.79 19.04 15.06
N GLY A 104 16.96 18.47 14.77
CA GLY A 104 18.19 18.72 15.51
C GLY A 104 18.27 17.99 16.86
N GLY A 105 17.45 16.94 17.06
CA GLY A 105 17.26 16.26 18.34
C GLY A 105 18.34 15.25 18.73
N GLY A 106 19.55 15.33 18.19
CA GLY A 106 20.66 14.44 18.58
C GLY A 106 20.48 12.95 18.24
N GLY A 107 19.49 12.59 17.42
CA GLY A 107 19.21 11.20 17.03
C GLY A 107 18.18 10.47 17.89
N GLU A 108 17.62 11.11 18.92
CA GLU A 108 16.50 10.56 19.69
C GLU A 108 15.18 10.72 18.91
N VAL A 109 14.58 9.59 18.53
CA VAL A 109 13.33 9.52 17.79
C VAL A 109 12.15 9.59 18.77
N ASP A 110 11.33 10.63 18.67
CA ASP A 110 10.05 10.73 19.38
C ASP A 110 8.92 10.10 18.56
N VAL A 111 7.86 9.64 19.23
CA VAL A 111 6.61 9.17 18.62
C VAL A 111 6.05 10.22 17.66
N GLY A 112 6.18 11.51 18.01
CA GLY A 112 5.82 12.62 17.14
C GLY A 112 6.56 12.62 15.81
N ASP A 113 7.87 12.32 15.81
CA ASP A 113 8.69 12.29 14.59
C ASP A 113 8.23 11.17 13.65
N ILE A 114 7.93 9.99 14.18
CA ILE A 114 7.41 8.84 13.41
C ILE A 114 6.04 9.17 12.79
N VAL A 115 5.13 9.75 13.58
CA VAL A 115 3.78 10.10 13.10
C VAL A 115 3.84 11.14 11.99
N TRP A 116 4.59 12.22 12.18
CA TRP A 116 4.70 13.28 11.17
C TRP A 116 5.43 12.81 9.91
N GLY A 117 6.53 12.05 10.07
CA GLY A 117 7.25 11.43 8.97
C GLY A 117 6.34 10.48 8.17
N GLY A 118 5.57 9.65 8.85
CA GLY A 118 4.60 8.74 8.25
C GLY A 118 3.47 9.45 7.51
N MET A 119 2.88 10.50 8.09
CA MET A 119 1.86 11.32 7.41
C MET A 119 2.42 11.98 6.14
N GLY A 120 3.65 12.48 6.20
CA GLY A 120 4.36 13.05 5.05
C GLY A 120 4.56 12.03 3.93
N VAL A 121 5.06 10.84 4.27
CA VAL A 121 5.22 9.74 3.31
C VAL A 121 3.88 9.35 2.68
N SER A 122 2.85 9.11 3.49
CA SER A 122 1.50 8.79 3.00
C SER A 122 0.98 9.81 2.00
N ALA A 123 1.17 11.11 2.28
CA ALA A 123 0.76 12.18 1.38
C ALA A 123 1.50 12.13 0.03
N VAL A 124 2.83 11.96 0.05
CA VAL A 124 3.66 11.90 -1.17
C VAL A 124 3.30 10.66 -2.00
N VAL A 125 3.25 9.49 -1.36
CA VAL A 125 3.01 8.22 -2.08
C VAL A 125 1.58 8.14 -2.61
N TRP A 126 0.59 8.76 -1.97
CA TRP A 126 -0.77 8.86 -2.49
C TRP A 126 -0.84 9.66 -3.80
N VAL A 127 -0.10 10.78 -3.89
CA VAL A 127 0.00 11.56 -5.14
C VAL A 127 0.67 10.69 -6.21
N GLY A 128 1.73 9.97 -5.87
CA GLY A 128 2.35 8.99 -6.76
C GLY A 128 1.36 7.92 -7.25
N ALA A 129 0.58 7.34 -6.33
CA ALA A 129 -0.44 6.34 -6.65
C ALA A 129 -1.47 6.90 -7.63
N SER A 130 -1.90 8.14 -7.42
CA SER A 130 -2.86 8.84 -8.30
C SER A 130 -2.31 9.02 -9.72
N ILE A 131 -1.02 9.35 -9.86
CA ILE A 131 -0.35 9.45 -11.18
C ILE A 131 -0.31 8.07 -11.86
N MET A 132 0.03 7.02 -11.12
CA MET A 132 0.13 5.68 -11.67
C MET A 132 -1.24 5.11 -12.05
N LEU A 133 -2.28 5.39 -11.26
CA LEU A 133 -3.66 5.10 -11.59
C LEU A 133 -4.08 5.81 -12.88
N TYR A 134 -3.80 7.11 -13.02
CA TYR A 134 -4.08 7.85 -14.24
C TYR A 134 -3.39 7.23 -15.47
N LYS A 135 -2.08 6.96 -15.37
CA LYS A 135 -1.29 6.38 -16.47
C LYS A 135 -1.81 5.00 -16.88
N LEU A 136 -2.18 4.16 -15.90
CA LEU A 136 -2.72 2.83 -16.15
C LEU A 136 -4.10 2.91 -16.81
N THR A 137 -5.03 3.70 -16.24
CA THR A 137 -6.39 3.85 -16.77
C THR A 137 -6.39 4.52 -18.13
N ASN A 138 -5.50 5.48 -18.38
CA ASN A 138 -5.37 6.14 -19.69
C ASN A 138 -4.83 5.19 -20.78
N HIS A 139 -4.06 4.17 -20.39
CA HIS A 139 -3.62 3.13 -21.32
C HIS A 139 -4.75 2.14 -21.63
N LEU A 140 -5.58 1.80 -20.64
CA LEU A 140 -6.64 0.80 -20.77
C LEU A 140 -7.94 1.36 -21.39
N TYR A 141 -8.22 2.63 -21.18
CA TYR A 141 -9.48 3.29 -21.55
C TYR A 141 -9.22 4.62 -22.25
N ASN A 142 -10.23 5.50 -22.28
CA ASN A 142 -10.10 6.84 -22.84
C ASN A 142 -9.56 7.87 -21.81
N PRO A 143 -8.93 8.96 -22.27
CA PRO A 143 -8.33 9.96 -21.37
C PRO A 143 -9.31 10.65 -20.42
N LYS A 144 -10.58 10.84 -20.84
CA LYS A 144 -11.62 11.47 -20.01
C LYS A 144 -12.00 10.57 -18.83
N PHE A 145 -12.17 9.28 -19.10
CA PHE A 145 -12.44 8.26 -18.09
C PHE A 145 -11.27 8.16 -17.11
N ALA A 146 -10.03 8.13 -17.61
CA ALA A 146 -8.84 8.09 -16.76
C ALA A 146 -8.73 9.31 -15.83
N LEU A 147 -9.00 10.50 -16.35
CA LEU A 147 -9.02 11.72 -15.54
C LEU A 147 -10.12 11.65 -14.46
N LEU A 148 -11.35 11.29 -14.85
CA LEU A 148 -12.46 11.15 -13.91
C LEU A 148 -12.17 10.14 -12.80
N THR A 149 -11.70 8.94 -13.15
CA THR A 149 -11.30 7.92 -12.17
C THR A 149 -10.24 8.45 -11.19
N THR A 150 -9.28 9.22 -11.69
CA THR A 150 -8.21 9.79 -10.84
C THR A 150 -8.74 10.90 -9.94
N LEU A 151 -9.62 11.76 -10.43
CA LEU A 151 -10.25 12.81 -9.63
C LEU A 151 -11.10 12.24 -8.50
N LEU A 152 -11.84 11.16 -8.77
CA LEU A 152 -12.60 10.45 -7.73
C LEU A 152 -11.67 9.79 -6.71
N TYR A 153 -10.57 9.18 -7.17
CA TYR A 153 -9.57 8.61 -6.27
C TYR A 153 -8.90 9.65 -5.37
N LEU A 154 -8.67 10.87 -5.86
CA LEU A 154 -8.10 11.97 -5.06
C LEU A 154 -8.99 12.41 -3.89
N LEU A 155 -10.30 12.09 -3.93
CA LEU A 155 -11.30 12.44 -2.93
C LEU A 155 -11.75 11.19 -2.14
N PRO A 156 -10.89 10.65 -1.26
CA PRO A 156 -11.26 9.51 -0.43
C PRO A 156 -12.37 9.93 0.56
N PRO A 157 -13.31 9.02 0.90
CA PRO A 157 -14.35 9.28 1.89
C PRO A 157 -13.81 9.29 3.33
N SER A 158 -12.50 9.03 3.53
CA SER A 158 -11.87 8.90 4.84
C SER A 158 -10.52 9.63 4.89
N PRO A 159 -10.03 9.98 6.10
CA PRO A 159 -8.72 10.62 6.27
C PRO A 159 -7.54 9.67 6.06
N VAL A 160 -7.77 8.34 5.98
CA VAL A 160 -6.75 7.28 5.93
C VAL A 160 -5.57 7.60 5.00
N PRO A 161 -5.77 8.15 3.79
CA PRO A 161 -4.65 8.49 2.90
C PRO A 161 -3.69 9.59 3.38
N SER A 162 -4.07 10.32 4.43
CA SER A 162 -3.28 11.40 5.05
C SER A 162 -2.71 10.99 6.41
N LEU A 163 -3.04 9.79 6.89
CA LEU A 163 -2.55 9.22 8.15
C LEU A 163 -1.34 8.31 7.87
N PRO A 164 -0.52 7.95 8.88
CA PRO A 164 0.60 7.03 8.71
C PRO A 164 0.07 5.60 8.55
N TYR A 165 -0.47 5.29 7.38
CA TYR A 165 -1.20 4.06 7.05
C TYR A 165 -0.61 3.35 5.83
N THR A 166 -0.87 2.05 5.71
CA THR A 166 -0.27 1.20 4.67
C THR A 166 -0.90 1.41 3.28
N GLU A 167 -2.15 1.84 3.22
CA GLU A 167 -3.00 1.94 2.02
C GLU A 167 -2.37 2.78 0.91
N PRO A 168 -1.81 3.98 1.16
CA PRO A 168 -1.26 4.82 0.10
C PRO A 168 -0.08 4.17 -0.61
N LEU A 169 0.84 3.57 0.16
CA LEU A 169 2.03 2.93 -0.39
C LEU A 169 1.68 1.58 -1.04
N TYR A 170 0.74 0.84 -0.45
CA TYR A 170 0.18 -0.36 -1.07
C TYR A 170 -0.45 -0.06 -2.43
N ALA A 171 -1.22 1.03 -2.53
CA ALA A 171 -1.84 1.46 -3.78
C ALA A 171 -0.78 1.88 -4.82
N LEU A 172 0.23 2.67 -4.43
CA LEU A 172 1.31 3.07 -5.32
C LEU A 172 2.05 1.86 -5.90
N THR A 173 2.47 0.94 -5.04
CA THR A 173 3.23 -0.26 -5.45
C THR A 173 2.38 -1.19 -6.32
N THR A 174 1.09 -1.36 -5.99
CA THR A 174 0.16 -2.19 -6.78
C THR A 174 -0.13 -1.58 -8.15
N PHE A 175 -0.49 -0.29 -8.22
CA PHE A 175 -0.75 0.38 -9.50
C PHE A 175 0.51 0.45 -10.37
N SER A 176 1.67 0.68 -9.76
CA SER A 176 2.94 0.66 -10.47
C SER A 176 3.25 -0.75 -11.01
N GLY A 177 3.06 -1.79 -10.19
CA GLY A 177 3.27 -3.17 -10.60
C GLY A 177 2.37 -3.55 -11.77
N MET A 178 1.09 -3.17 -11.72
CA MET A 178 0.15 -3.36 -12.84
C MET A 178 0.55 -2.58 -14.09
N TYR A 179 1.03 -1.34 -13.95
CA TYR A 179 1.53 -0.55 -15.08
C TYR A 179 2.76 -1.21 -15.74
N PHE A 180 3.71 -1.69 -14.96
CA PHE A 180 4.88 -2.38 -15.49
C PHE A 180 4.53 -3.73 -16.13
N LEU A 181 3.52 -4.43 -15.59
CA LEU A 181 2.99 -5.67 -16.15
C LEU A 181 2.30 -5.45 -17.51
N VAL A 182 1.34 -4.54 -17.55
CA VAL A 182 0.45 -4.36 -18.70
C VAL A 182 1.09 -3.49 -19.79
N VAL A 183 1.67 -2.35 -19.41
CA VAL A 183 2.15 -1.34 -20.35
C VAL A 183 3.59 -1.60 -20.78
N ARG A 184 4.47 -1.90 -19.81
CA ARG A 184 5.91 -2.07 -20.07
C ARG A 184 6.34 -3.52 -20.31
N ARG A 185 5.49 -4.50 -20.00
CA ARG A 185 5.80 -5.95 -20.07
C ARG A 185 7.07 -6.34 -19.28
N GLN A 186 7.32 -5.66 -18.17
CA GLN A 186 8.49 -5.87 -17.31
C GLN A 186 8.07 -6.70 -16.09
N TYR A 187 8.00 -8.03 -16.25
CA TYR A 187 7.52 -8.94 -15.20
C TYR A 187 8.38 -8.91 -13.94
N MET A 188 9.70 -8.76 -14.06
CA MET A 188 10.59 -8.69 -12.90
C MET A 188 10.29 -7.48 -12.01
N LEU A 189 10.15 -6.28 -12.62
CA LEU A 189 9.81 -5.08 -11.88
C LEU A 189 8.40 -5.16 -11.29
N CYS A 190 7.45 -5.76 -12.01
CA CYS A 190 6.12 -6.07 -11.48
C CYS A 190 6.21 -6.96 -10.23
N GLY A 191 6.96 -8.07 -10.30
CA GLY A 191 7.16 -8.99 -9.19
C GLY A 191 7.78 -8.30 -7.97
N VAL A 192 8.79 -7.44 -8.16
CA VAL A 192 9.40 -6.64 -7.07
C VAL A 192 8.38 -5.69 -6.44
N LEU A 193 7.62 -4.95 -7.25
CA LEU A 193 6.62 -4.01 -6.74
C LEU A 193 5.47 -4.72 -6.02
N PHE A 194 5.05 -5.88 -6.52
CA PHE A 194 4.07 -6.72 -5.84
C PHE A 194 4.64 -7.36 -4.57
N ALA A 195 5.93 -7.70 -4.52
CA ALA A 195 6.60 -8.07 -3.27
C ALA A 195 6.56 -6.93 -2.26
N CYS A 196 6.86 -5.69 -2.68
CA CYS A 196 6.69 -4.53 -1.81
C CYS A 196 5.24 -4.41 -1.31
N SER A 197 4.24 -4.62 -2.17
CA SER A 197 2.83 -4.60 -1.75
C SER A 197 2.51 -5.66 -0.69
N THR A 198 3.03 -6.89 -0.84
CA THR A 198 2.89 -7.96 0.16
C THR A 198 3.60 -7.59 1.47
N GLY A 199 4.76 -6.95 1.38
CA GLY A 199 5.49 -6.46 2.55
C GLY A 199 4.75 -5.36 3.30
N MET A 200 3.83 -4.63 2.67
CA MET A 200 2.94 -3.66 3.35
C MET A 200 1.71 -4.32 3.94
N ARG A 201 1.10 -5.26 3.21
CA ARG A 201 -0.13 -5.95 3.60
C ARG A 201 -0.12 -7.38 3.10
N ALA A 202 -0.54 -8.32 3.96
CA ALA A 202 -0.59 -9.74 3.61
C ALA A 202 -1.43 -10.03 2.36
N THR A 203 -2.49 -9.25 2.13
CA THR A 203 -3.36 -9.34 0.94
C THR A 203 -2.62 -9.09 -0.39
N GLY A 204 -1.45 -8.45 -0.35
CA GLY A 204 -0.60 -8.28 -1.54
C GLY A 204 -0.15 -9.59 -2.17
N ILE A 205 -0.16 -10.70 -1.42
CA ILE A 205 0.17 -12.03 -1.95
C ILE A 205 -0.71 -12.40 -3.15
N PHE A 206 -1.98 -11.96 -3.17
CA PHE A 206 -2.93 -12.25 -4.24
C PHE A 206 -2.59 -11.54 -5.56
N ASN A 207 -1.70 -10.55 -5.54
CA ASN A 207 -1.21 -9.91 -6.77
C ASN A 207 -0.46 -10.90 -7.67
N VAL A 208 0.02 -12.03 -7.13
CA VAL A 208 0.58 -13.14 -7.94
C VAL A 208 -0.42 -13.70 -8.94
N LEU A 209 -1.72 -13.70 -8.63
CA LEU A 209 -2.78 -14.17 -9.52
C LEU A 209 -2.92 -13.25 -10.72
N VAL A 210 -2.82 -11.93 -10.50
CA VAL A 210 -2.84 -10.94 -11.58
C VAL A 210 -1.61 -11.07 -12.46
N LEU A 211 -0.42 -11.19 -11.85
CA LEU A 211 0.85 -11.36 -12.57
C LEU A 211 0.86 -12.64 -13.43
N SER A 212 0.51 -13.77 -12.83
CA SER A 212 0.47 -15.05 -13.53
C SER A 212 -0.62 -15.07 -14.61
N GLY A 213 -1.82 -14.57 -14.30
CA GLY A 213 -2.94 -14.50 -15.24
C GLY A 213 -2.60 -13.67 -16.48
N VAL A 214 -2.16 -12.42 -16.29
CA VAL A 214 -1.80 -11.53 -17.42
C VAL A 214 -0.56 -12.04 -18.15
N GLY A 215 0.44 -12.57 -17.43
CA GLY A 215 1.67 -13.10 -18.03
C GLY A 215 1.44 -14.32 -18.91
N VAL A 216 0.53 -15.23 -18.52
CA VAL A 216 0.19 -16.43 -19.31
C VAL A 216 -0.72 -16.09 -20.49
N LEU A 217 -1.69 -15.20 -20.28
CA LEU A 217 -2.71 -14.83 -21.27
C LEU A 217 -2.25 -13.72 -22.24
N GLU A 218 -1.01 -13.27 -22.12
CA GLU A 218 -0.47 -12.19 -22.94
C GLU A 218 -0.66 -12.45 -24.44
N GLY A 219 -1.30 -11.49 -25.14
CA GLY A 219 -1.49 -11.54 -26.59
C GLY A 219 -2.56 -12.52 -27.05
N VAL A 220 -3.45 -12.99 -26.16
CA VAL A 220 -4.56 -13.88 -26.50
C VAL A 220 -5.89 -13.19 -26.24
N THR A 221 -6.80 -13.26 -27.20
CA THR A 221 -8.20 -12.95 -26.97
C THR A 221 -8.87 -14.15 -26.28
N VAL A 222 -9.40 -13.93 -25.07
CA VAL A 222 -10.01 -14.99 -24.22
C VAL A 222 -11.05 -15.83 -24.98
N LYS A 223 -11.78 -15.22 -25.93
CA LYS A 223 -12.80 -15.89 -26.76
C LYS A 223 -12.26 -16.98 -27.70
N SER A 224 -10.96 -16.97 -28.02
CA SER A 224 -10.34 -17.93 -28.96
C SER A 224 -9.49 -18.99 -28.24
N MET A 225 -9.57 -19.08 -26.91
CA MET A 225 -8.64 -19.87 -26.12
C MET A 225 -9.11 -21.31 -25.93
N THR A 226 -8.35 -22.27 -26.45
CA THR A 226 -8.54 -23.70 -26.20
C THR A 226 -7.71 -24.17 -24.99
N ALA A 227 -8.20 -25.16 -24.24
CA ALA A 227 -7.51 -25.74 -23.08
C ALA A 227 -6.09 -26.23 -23.40
N GLN A 228 -5.90 -26.88 -24.55
CA GLN A 228 -4.56 -27.32 -25.00
C GLN A 228 -3.61 -26.14 -25.27
N GLY A 229 -4.12 -25.03 -25.79
CA GLY A 229 -3.34 -23.80 -26.02
C GLY A 229 -2.90 -23.14 -24.72
N LEU A 230 -3.75 -23.17 -23.69
CA LEU A 230 -3.42 -22.69 -22.35
C LEU A 230 -2.31 -23.54 -21.71
N ILE A 231 -2.44 -24.87 -21.72
CA ILE A 231 -1.44 -25.78 -21.15
C ILE A 231 -0.08 -25.58 -21.84
N ARG A 232 -0.05 -25.52 -23.18
CA ARG A 232 1.17 -25.27 -23.93
C ARG A 232 1.82 -23.92 -23.56
N ARG A 233 1.02 -22.88 -23.32
CA ARG A 233 1.51 -21.57 -22.89
C ARG A 233 2.06 -21.57 -21.46
N ILE A 234 1.37 -22.22 -20.54
CA ILE A 234 1.87 -22.41 -19.17
C ILE A 234 3.25 -23.06 -19.22
N ILE A 235 3.40 -24.16 -19.96
CA ILE A 235 4.68 -24.85 -20.09
C ILE A 235 5.74 -23.95 -20.72
N THR A 236 5.44 -23.30 -21.86
CA THR A 236 6.44 -22.51 -22.60
C THR A 236 6.79 -21.17 -21.98
N ARG A 237 5.90 -20.53 -21.22
CA ARG A 237 6.14 -19.23 -20.55
C ARG A 237 6.48 -19.36 -19.07
N SER A 238 6.28 -20.53 -18.46
CA SER A 238 6.56 -20.79 -17.04
C SER A 238 7.92 -20.25 -16.61
N TYR A 239 9.00 -20.59 -17.31
CA TYR A 239 10.36 -20.20 -16.92
C TYR A 239 10.57 -18.68 -16.77
N ARG A 240 9.87 -17.86 -17.56
CA ARG A 240 9.96 -16.38 -17.45
C ARG A 240 9.13 -15.82 -16.30
N LEU A 241 8.13 -16.57 -15.83
CA LEU A 241 7.17 -16.13 -14.82
C LEU A 241 7.46 -16.70 -13.43
N ILE A 242 8.25 -17.79 -13.32
CA ILE A 242 8.57 -18.43 -12.02
C ILE A 242 9.15 -17.39 -11.04
N ILE A 243 10.27 -16.74 -11.39
CA ILE A 243 10.93 -15.79 -10.48
C ILE A 243 10.00 -14.59 -10.17
N PRO A 244 9.42 -13.89 -11.18
CA PRO A 244 8.45 -12.83 -10.91
C PRO A 244 7.29 -13.22 -9.99
N CYS A 245 6.76 -14.45 -10.10
CA CYS A 245 5.65 -14.92 -9.28
C CYS A 245 6.07 -15.35 -7.87
N LEU A 246 7.31 -15.78 -7.67
CA LEU A 246 7.84 -16.09 -6.33
C LEU A 246 8.08 -14.82 -5.51
N LEU A 247 8.42 -13.71 -6.15
CA LEU A 247 8.69 -12.43 -5.47
C LEU A 247 7.50 -11.92 -4.63
N PRO A 248 6.24 -11.85 -5.11
CA PRO A 248 5.10 -11.45 -4.29
C PRO A 248 4.82 -12.36 -3.10
N ILE A 249 5.22 -13.64 -3.17
CA ILE A 249 4.96 -14.63 -2.11
C ILE A 249 6.02 -14.53 -1.01
N SER A 250 7.26 -14.20 -1.38
CA SER A 250 8.39 -14.29 -0.45
C SER A 250 8.25 -13.43 0.81
N PRO A 251 7.81 -12.15 0.80
CA PRO A 251 7.74 -11.34 2.01
C PRO A 251 6.78 -11.93 3.05
N PHE A 252 5.67 -12.50 2.60
CA PHE A 252 4.71 -13.15 3.48
C PHE A 252 5.33 -14.38 4.16
N LEU A 253 6.01 -15.24 3.39
CA LEU A 253 6.66 -16.43 3.93
C LEU A 253 7.82 -16.08 4.88
N LEU A 254 8.64 -15.08 4.51
CA LEU A 254 9.70 -14.57 5.39
C LEU A 254 9.13 -14.04 6.70
N PHE A 255 8.00 -13.33 6.65
CA PHE A 255 7.39 -12.81 7.87
C PHE A 255 6.74 -13.90 8.73
N GLN A 256 6.14 -14.95 8.13
CA GLN A 256 5.69 -16.13 8.88
C GLN A 256 6.87 -16.85 9.55
N TRP A 257 8.00 -16.96 8.85
CA TRP A 257 9.22 -17.53 9.40
C TRP A 257 9.76 -16.69 10.56
N TYR A 258 9.81 -15.36 10.41
CA TYR A 258 10.18 -14.43 11.49
C TYR A 258 9.26 -14.59 12.70
N ALA A 259 7.93 -14.62 12.50
CA ALA A 259 6.96 -14.79 13.57
C ALA A 259 7.20 -16.08 14.37
N TYR A 260 7.45 -17.19 13.67
CA TYR A 260 7.76 -18.46 14.32
C TYR A 260 9.05 -18.38 15.15
N HIS A 261 10.10 -17.78 14.59
CA HIS A 261 11.38 -17.66 15.31
C HIS A 261 11.30 -16.74 16.52
N SER A 262 10.54 -15.65 16.43
CA SER A 262 10.43 -14.66 17.52
C SER A 262 9.52 -15.11 18.65
N PHE A 263 8.47 -15.91 18.38
CA PHE A 263 7.45 -16.26 19.39
C PHE A 263 7.43 -17.75 19.78
N CYS A 264 7.99 -18.67 18.99
CA CYS A 264 7.87 -20.11 19.24
C CYS A 264 9.19 -20.81 19.65
N VAL A 265 10.36 -20.20 19.40
CA VAL A 265 11.66 -20.85 19.63
C VAL A 265 12.01 -20.92 21.11
N GLU A 266 11.71 -19.86 21.87
CA GLU A 266 11.86 -19.90 23.33
C GLU A 266 10.83 -20.86 23.94
N LYS A 267 11.29 -21.73 24.83
CA LYS A 267 10.44 -22.71 25.52
C LYS A 267 9.81 -22.06 26.74
N THR A 268 8.69 -21.38 26.54
CA THR A 268 7.75 -21.05 27.63
C THR A 268 6.81 -22.24 27.87
N GLU A 269 6.33 -22.41 29.11
CA GLU A 269 5.40 -23.50 29.47
C GLU A 269 4.05 -23.41 28.73
N ASP A 270 3.67 -22.21 28.28
CA ASP A 270 2.44 -21.94 27.52
C ASP A 270 2.73 -21.64 26.04
N ARG A 271 3.00 -22.68 25.24
CA ARG A 271 3.15 -22.51 23.79
C ARG A 271 1.81 -22.27 23.11
N ARG A 272 1.79 -21.33 22.17
CA ARG A 272 0.59 -21.00 21.40
C ARG A 272 0.21 -22.14 20.43
N PRO A 273 -1.08 -22.40 20.18
CA PRO A 273 -1.50 -23.51 19.32
C PRO A 273 -0.93 -23.48 17.89
N TRP A 274 -0.69 -22.29 17.34
CA TRP A 274 -0.10 -22.13 16.01
C TRP A 274 1.41 -22.40 15.94
N CYS A 275 2.10 -22.49 17.09
CA CYS A 275 3.49 -22.95 17.17
C CYS A 275 3.60 -24.48 17.05
N GLU A 276 2.57 -25.21 17.48
CA GLU A 276 2.54 -26.68 17.51
C GLU A 276 1.93 -27.30 16.24
N SER A 277 1.24 -26.50 15.44
CA SER A 277 0.65 -26.98 14.19
C SER A 277 1.73 -27.42 13.19
N ARG A 278 1.43 -28.48 12.43
CA ARG A 278 2.33 -29.03 11.40
C ARG A 278 2.84 -27.99 10.41
N LEU A 279 2.00 -26.99 10.11
CA LEU A 279 2.38 -25.78 9.39
C LEU A 279 2.08 -24.60 10.32
N PRO A 280 3.09 -23.94 10.90
CA PRO A 280 2.88 -22.76 11.71
C PRO A 280 2.28 -21.64 10.88
N PHE A 281 1.15 -21.09 11.32
CA PHE A 281 0.44 -20.03 10.61
C PHE A 281 -0.02 -18.91 11.55
N ALA A 282 0.94 -18.06 11.91
CA ALA A 282 0.74 -16.95 12.83
C ALA A 282 -0.34 -15.98 12.33
N TYR A 283 -0.30 -15.61 11.04
CA TYR A 283 -1.23 -14.61 10.50
C TYR A 283 -2.69 -15.06 10.63
N GLY A 284 -3.02 -16.30 10.26
CA GLY A 284 -4.39 -16.80 10.36
C GLY A 284 -4.87 -16.98 11.80
N PHE A 285 -3.97 -17.37 12.71
CA PHE A 285 -4.29 -17.44 14.13
C PHE A 285 -4.60 -16.04 14.68
N VAL A 286 -3.72 -15.08 14.46
CA VAL A 286 -3.87 -13.71 14.97
C VAL A 286 -5.11 -13.04 14.39
N GLN A 287 -5.41 -13.26 13.11
CA GLN A 287 -6.63 -12.76 12.47
C GLN A 287 -7.92 -13.39 12.99
N LYS A 288 -7.85 -14.52 13.69
CA LYS A 288 -9.02 -15.17 14.30
C LYS A 288 -9.18 -14.79 15.77
N GLU A 289 -8.06 -14.66 16.47
CA GLU A 289 -8.03 -14.45 17.92
C GLU A 289 -8.20 -12.98 18.30
N TYR A 290 -7.64 -12.06 17.50
CA TYR A 290 -7.56 -10.63 17.85
C TYR A 290 -8.32 -9.68 16.92
N TRP A 291 -8.65 -10.11 15.70
CA TRP A 291 -9.24 -9.29 14.64
C TRP A 291 -10.53 -9.93 14.12
#